data_AF-A0A7W8FY15-F1
#
_entry.id   AF-A0A7W8FY15-F1
#
_cell.length_a   1.000
_cell.length_b   1.000
_cell.length_c   1.000
_cell.angle_alpha   90.00
_cell.angle_beta   90.00
_cell.angle_gamma   90.00
#
_symmetry.space_group_name_H-M   'P 1'
#
loop_
_entity.id
_entity.type
_entity.pdbx_description
1 polymer ?
#
loop_
_entity_poly.entity_id
_entity_poly.type
_entity_poly.pdbx_seq_one_letter_code
_entity_poly.pdbx_strand_id
1 'polypeptide(L)'
;MNRYAMIGAGAVLVAGAAAAAYTTARGDYAEVVRAEPIVQPQMVHAQVLSAEPVRGVSSVPREVCSDRVVQERLPERDGNVGGTVAGAVIGGLLGNQVGGGDGRKLATVAGAVAGGYAGREVDRRHVGGRVVNRAQRDCQTINEAKEGIVGYKVDYRTDDGERGQTQVDSEPGDTIALGERDTVVGYDVTYRYNGVERSVRMAEEPGDRLPVVDGAVVVATDRVVQDAPQRR
;
A
#
# COMPACT_ATOMS: atom_id res chain seq x y z
N MET A 1 82.85 62.24 -29.29
CA MET A 1 82.82 62.50 -27.84
C MET A 1 81.52 61.85 -27.33
N ASN A 2 81.46 60.85 -26.44
CA ASN A 2 82.43 60.21 -25.58
C ASN A 2 82.10 58.71 -25.48
N ARG A 3 83.14 57.87 -25.38
CA ARG A 3 83.07 56.41 -25.22
C ARG A 3 83.26 56.04 -23.74
N TYR A 4 82.49 55.07 -23.25
CA TYR A 4 82.82 54.16 -22.13
C TYR A 4 82.01 52.87 -22.41
N ALA A 5 82.63 51.78 -22.88
CA ALA A 5 83.45 50.78 -22.17
C ALA A 5 82.60 49.67 -21.52
N MET A 6 83.03 48.43 -21.80
CA MET A 6 82.40 47.11 -21.66
C MET A 6 82.33 46.57 -20.21
N ILE A 7 81.76 45.34 -20.13
CA ILE A 7 81.80 44.27 -19.10
C ILE A 7 80.41 44.12 -18.44
N GLY A 8 79.71 42.99 -18.38
CA GLY A 8 79.99 41.58 -18.65
C GLY A 8 79.19 40.72 -17.64
N ALA A 9 78.79 39.52 -18.05
CA ALA A 9 78.33 38.38 -17.23
C ALA A 9 76.94 38.41 -16.53
N GLY A 10 76.02 37.63 -17.10
CA GLY A 10 75.35 36.48 -16.48
C GLY A 10 74.59 36.63 -15.15
N ALA A 11 73.29 36.35 -15.19
CA ALA A 11 72.62 35.64 -14.10
C ALA A 11 71.40 34.86 -14.63
N VAL A 12 71.40 33.58 -14.26
CA VAL A 12 70.45 32.51 -14.55
C VAL A 12 69.03 32.87 -14.09
N LEU A 13 68.05 32.64 -14.96
CA LEU A 13 66.64 32.57 -14.56
C LEU A 13 66.41 31.27 -13.79
N VAL A 14 66.33 31.36 -12.46
CA VAL A 14 65.77 30.27 -11.64
C VAL A 14 64.25 30.34 -11.78
N ALA A 15 63.73 29.64 -12.79
CA ALA A 15 62.32 29.27 -12.79
C ALA A 15 62.12 28.27 -11.63
N GLY A 16 61.47 28.73 -10.57
CA GLY A 16 61.04 27.90 -9.45
C GLY A 16 59.99 26.90 -9.91
N ALA A 17 60.43 25.79 -10.50
CA ALA A 17 59.64 24.58 -10.55
C ALA A 17 59.65 24.01 -9.13
N ALA A 18 58.60 24.28 -8.36
CA ALA A 18 58.18 23.35 -7.33
C ALA A 18 57.68 22.07 -8.04
N ALA A 19 58.62 21.32 -8.61
CA ALA A 19 58.43 19.91 -8.85
C ALA A 19 58.39 19.29 -7.46
N ALA A 20 57.21 19.28 -6.83
CA ALA A 20 56.90 18.29 -5.83
C ALA A 20 57.10 16.95 -6.54
N ALA A 21 58.27 16.36 -6.31
CA ALA A 21 58.52 14.97 -6.60
C ALA A 21 57.54 14.18 -5.74
N TYR A 22 56.32 13.99 -6.26
CA TYR A 22 55.57 12.81 -5.94
C TYR A 22 56.46 11.69 -6.45
N THR A 23 57.23 11.10 -5.55
CA THR A 23 57.73 9.75 -5.75
C THR A 23 56.49 8.95 -6.09
N THR A 24 56.36 8.59 -7.36
CA THR A 24 55.32 7.70 -7.86
C THR A 24 55.51 6.39 -7.13
N ALA A 25 54.80 6.25 -6.00
CA ALA A 25 54.43 4.93 -5.54
C ALA A 25 53.80 4.26 -6.77
N ARG A 26 54.47 3.22 -7.27
CA ARG A 26 53.93 2.31 -8.28
C ARG A 26 52.80 1.55 -7.61
N GLY A 27 51.69 2.25 -7.36
CA GLY A 27 50.44 1.62 -6.98
C GLY A 27 49.86 1.00 -8.23
N ASP A 28 49.54 -0.28 -8.14
CA ASP A 28 48.70 -0.91 -9.15
C ASP A 28 47.29 -0.31 -9.07
N TYR A 29 46.58 -0.30 -10.19
CA TYR A 29 45.21 0.20 -10.25
C TYR A 29 44.31 -0.86 -10.88
N ALA A 30 43.09 -0.95 -10.36
CA ALA A 30 42.00 -1.66 -10.98
C ALA A 30 41.16 -0.68 -11.82
N GLU A 31 40.73 -1.09 -13.00
CA GLU A 31 39.84 -0.31 -13.87
C GLU A 31 38.38 -0.49 -13.40
N VAL A 32 37.62 0.59 -13.25
CA VAL A 32 36.19 0.50 -12.94
C VAL A 32 35.40 0.22 -14.22
N VAL A 33 34.68 -0.89 -14.24
CA VAL A 33 33.88 -1.33 -15.40
C VAL A 33 32.43 -0.84 -15.28
N ARG A 34 31.88 -0.84 -14.06
CA ARG A 34 30.51 -0.39 -13.77
C ARG A 34 30.42 0.14 -12.34
N ALA A 35 29.65 1.21 -12.14
CA ALA A 35 29.29 1.71 -10.82
C ALA A 35 27.78 1.95 -10.76
N GLU A 36 27.08 1.18 -9.93
CA GLU A 36 25.63 1.28 -9.76
C GLU A 36 25.32 1.94 -8.41
N PRO A 37 24.58 3.07 -8.38
CA PRO A 37 24.24 3.72 -7.12
C PRO A 37 23.23 2.87 -6.33
N ILE A 38 23.45 2.79 -5.03
CA ILE A 38 22.55 2.16 -4.07
C ILE A 38 21.68 3.27 -3.49
N VAL A 39 20.40 3.26 -3.86
CA VAL A 39 19.44 4.27 -3.44
C VAL A 39 18.60 3.72 -2.29
N GLN A 40 18.42 4.52 -1.23
CA GLN A 40 17.51 4.20 -0.14
C GLN A 40 16.57 5.38 0.15
N PRO A 41 15.28 5.11 0.43
CA PRO A 41 14.36 6.15 0.87
C PRO A 41 14.76 6.61 2.27
N GLN A 42 14.88 7.93 2.44
CA GLN A 42 15.16 8.55 3.73
C GLN A 42 14.11 9.62 4.03
N MET A 43 13.57 9.58 5.26
CA MET A 43 12.66 10.61 5.75
C MET A 43 13.37 11.97 5.83
N VAL A 44 12.79 12.98 5.21
CA VAL A 44 13.26 14.36 5.28
C VAL A 44 12.55 15.06 6.41
N HIS A 45 13.32 15.63 7.33
CA HIS A 45 12.81 16.45 8.41
C HIS A 45 13.09 17.93 8.14
N ALA A 46 12.27 18.80 8.72
CA ALA A 46 12.47 20.23 8.69
C ALA A 46 12.02 20.87 10.00
N GLN A 47 12.78 21.86 10.45
CA GLN A 47 12.47 22.68 11.61
C GLN A 47 11.32 23.64 11.27
N VAL A 48 10.35 23.74 12.17
CA VAL A 48 9.22 24.65 12.03
C VAL A 48 9.65 26.06 12.44
N LEU A 49 9.39 27.04 11.58
CA LEU A 49 9.66 28.45 11.83
C LEU A 49 8.41 29.20 12.29
N SER A 50 7.26 28.87 11.69
CA SER A 50 5.95 29.44 12.02
C SER A 50 4.85 28.41 11.71
N ALA A 51 3.72 28.51 12.42
CA ALA A 51 2.54 27.70 12.16
C ALA A 51 1.27 28.55 12.29
N GLU A 52 0.60 28.78 11.17
CA GLU A 52 -0.63 29.58 11.10
C GLU A 52 -1.84 28.67 10.92
N PRO A 53 -2.85 28.72 11.81
CA PRO A 53 -4.04 27.89 11.68
C PRO A 53 -4.88 28.34 10.49
N VAL A 54 -5.26 27.39 9.63
CA VAL A 54 -6.16 27.59 8.50
C VAL A 54 -7.57 27.23 8.93
N ARG A 55 -8.49 28.21 8.92
CA ARG A 55 -9.91 27.98 9.21
C ARG A 55 -10.68 27.61 7.96
N GLY A 56 -11.59 26.65 8.08
CA GLY A 56 -12.41 26.20 6.97
C GLY A 56 -13.55 25.30 7.42
N VAL A 57 -14.21 24.68 6.44
CA VAL A 57 -15.28 23.71 6.67
C VAL A 57 -14.74 22.32 6.34
N SER A 58 -14.72 21.43 7.33
CA SER A 58 -14.38 20.01 7.15
C SER A 58 -15.64 19.16 7.01
N SER A 59 -15.56 18.09 6.21
CA SER A 59 -16.62 17.09 6.09
C SER A 59 -16.34 15.94 7.04
N VAL A 60 -17.14 15.81 8.10
CA VAL A 60 -17.03 14.70 9.07
C VAL A 60 -18.10 13.64 8.78
N PRO A 61 -17.71 12.37 8.56
CA PRO A 61 -18.67 11.29 8.36
C PRO A 61 -19.35 10.95 9.69
N ARG A 62 -20.67 10.81 9.67
CA ARG A 62 -21.45 10.27 10.79
C ARG A 62 -22.37 9.17 10.28
N GLU A 63 -22.56 8.15 11.09
CA GLU A 63 -23.52 7.09 10.82
C GLU A 63 -24.89 7.47 11.39
N VAL A 64 -25.93 7.37 10.56
CA VAL A 64 -27.32 7.59 10.95
C VAL A 64 -28.08 6.32 10.69
N CYS A 65 -28.49 5.65 11.78
CA CYS A 65 -29.30 4.45 11.73
C CYS A 65 -30.77 4.78 11.93
N SER A 66 -31.62 4.17 11.10
CA SER A 66 -33.07 4.20 11.25
C SER A 66 -33.61 2.77 11.28
N ASP A 67 -34.51 2.49 12.21
CA ASP A 67 -35.19 1.20 12.27
C ASP A 67 -36.43 1.26 11.36
N ARG A 68 -36.43 0.49 10.28
CA ARG A 68 -37.55 0.38 9.34
C ARG A 68 -38.19 -0.99 9.48
N VAL A 69 -39.52 -1.03 9.59
CA VAL A 69 -40.27 -2.28 9.53
C VAL A 69 -40.40 -2.69 8.07
N VAL A 70 -39.69 -3.74 7.69
CA VAL A 70 -39.80 -4.33 6.34
C VAL A 70 -40.70 -5.55 6.40
N GLN A 71 -41.53 -5.71 5.37
CA GLN A 71 -42.35 -6.89 5.18
C GLN A 71 -41.52 -7.94 4.46
N GLU A 72 -41.06 -8.95 5.20
CA GLU A 72 -40.34 -10.08 4.64
C GLU A 72 -41.33 -11.24 4.45
N ARG A 73 -41.33 -11.83 3.25
CA ARG A 73 -42.05 -13.09 2.99
C ARG A 73 -41.11 -14.22 3.39
N LEU A 74 -41.43 -14.90 4.49
CA LEU A 74 -40.66 -16.06 4.91
C LEU A 74 -40.72 -17.14 3.81
N PRO A 75 -39.61 -17.84 3.53
CA PRO A 75 -39.65 -19.00 2.65
C PRO A 75 -40.64 -20.01 3.23
N GLU A 76 -41.56 -20.48 2.40
CA GLU A 76 -42.52 -21.52 2.75
C GLU A 76 -41.69 -22.71 3.25
N ARG A 77 -41.80 -23.06 4.53
CA ARG A 77 -41.27 -24.35 4.96
C ARG A 77 -42.15 -25.37 4.28
N ASP A 78 -41.58 -26.09 3.31
CA ASP A 78 -42.22 -27.22 2.64
C ASP A 78 -42.80 -28.16 3.69
N GLY A 79 -44.08 -27.91 4.00
CA GLY A 79 -44.91 -28.71 4.85
C GLY A 79 -45.25 -29.96 4.07
N ASN A 80 -44.29 -30.87 4.02
CA ASN A 80 -44.54 -32.28 3.82
C ASN A 80 -45.36 -32.59 2.55
N VAL A 81 -44.68 -32.63 1.39
CA VAL A 81 -45.15 -33.33 0.18
C VAL A 81 -45.49 -34.82 0.46
N GLY A 82 -45.24 -35.34 1.67
CA GLY A 82 -45.71 -36.63 2.14
C GLY A 82 -47.18 -36.71 2.57
N GLY A 83 -47.89 -35.58 2.78
CA GLY A 83 -49.26 -35.58 3.30
C GLY A 83 -50.36 -35.85 2.26
N THR A 84 -50.14 -35.48 1.00
CA THR A 84 -51.19 -35.51 -0.04
C THR A 84 -51.26 -36.85 -0.77
N VAL A 85 -50.23 -37.70 -0.67
CA VAL A 85 -50.21 -39.02 -1.32
C VAL A 85 -50.94 -40.09 -0.47
N ALA A 86 -51.05 -39.90 0.84
CA ALA A 86 -51.67 -40.90 1.74
C ALA A 86 -53.21 -40.94 1.67
N GLY A 87 -53.86 -39.82 1.30
CA GLY A 87 -55.34 -39.75 1.25
C GLY A 87 -55.96 -40.57 0.12
N ALA A 88 -55.24 -40.74 -1.00
CA ALA A 88 -55.74 -41.48 -2.15
C ALA A 88 -55.72 -43.00 -1.93
N VAL A 89 -54.75 -43.50 -1.16
CA VAL A 89 -54.58 -44.95 -0.93
C VAL A 89 -55.60 -45.47 0.08
N ILE A 90 -55.93 -44.69 1.12
CA ILE A 90 -56.94 -45.09 2.12
C ILE A 90 -58.35 -45.09 1.52
N GLY A 91 -58.68 -44.14 0.64
CA GLY A 91 -59.98 -44.10 -0.05
C GLY A 91 -60.16 -45.21 -1.10
N GLY A 92 -59.09 -45.61 -1.78
CA GLY A 92 -59.14 -46.63 -2.84
C GLY A 92 -59.31 -48.06 -2.32
N LEU A 93 -58.81 -48.36 -1.11
CA LEU A 93 -58.87 -49.73 -0.56
C LEU A 93 -60.19 -50.03 0.15
N LEU A 94 -60.83 -49.05 0.79
CA LEU A 94 -62.11 -49.25 1.47
C LEU A 94 -63.32 -49.33 0.51
N GLY A 95 -63.22 -48.77 -0.70
CA GLY A 95 -64.28 -48.82 -1.71
C GLY A 95 -64.50 -50.19 -2.36
N ASN A 96 -63.61 -51.16 -2.15
CA ASN A 96 -63.64 -52.43 -2.87
C ASN A 96 -64.44 -53.55 -2.16
N GLN A 97 -64.93 -53.36 -0.93
CA GLN A 97 -65.58 -54.46 -0.16
C GLN A 97 -67.12 -54.43 -0.13
N VAL A 98 -67.77 -53.42 -0.73
CA VAL A 98 -69.24 -53.34 -0.77
C VAL A 98 -69.74 -53.54 -2.20
N GLY A 99 -70.22 -54.75 -2.51
CA GLY A 99 -71.01 -55.05 -3.72
C GLY A 99 -70.38 -56.04 -4.70
N GLY A 100 -71.17 -57.04 -5.11
CA GLY A 100 -70.83 -57.98 -6.19
C GLY A 100 -71.34 -57.48 -7.55
N GLY A 101 -70.59 -57.77 -8.62
CA GLY A 101 -70.95 -57.46 -10.03
C GLY A 101 -70.15 -56.32 -10.67
N ASP A 102 -70.45 -56.02 -11.94
CA ASP A 102 -69.78 -54.99 -12.77
C ASP A 102 -69.82 -53.55 -12.19
N GLY A 103 -70.66 -53.32 -11.16
CA GLY A 103 -70.73 -52.06 -10.42
C GLY A 103 -69.44 -51.68 -9.66
N ARG A 104 -68.54 -52.63 -9.38
CA ARG A 104 -67.25 -52.38 -8.69
C ARG A 104 -66.30 -51.49 -9.50
N LYS A 105 -66.29 -51.60 -10.83
CA LYS A 105 -65.37 -50.84 -11.69
C LYS A 105 -65.77 -49.37 -11.81
N LEU A 106 -67.06 -49.07 -11.74
CA LEU A 106 -67.57 -47.69 -11.79
C LEU A 106 -67.30 -46.92 -10.50
N ALA A 107 -67.40 -47.57 -9.33
CA ALA A 107 -67.18 -46.93 -8.03
C ALA A 107 -65.71 -46.46 -7.83
N THR A 108 -64.73 -47.27 -8.26
CA THR A 108 -63.30 -46.93 -8.16
C THR A 108 -62.93 -45.74 -9.07
N VAL A 109 -63.50 -45.68 -10.28
CA VAL A 109 -63.28 -44.56 -11.20
C VAL A 109 -63.97 -43.29 -10.68
N ALA A 110 -65.15 -43.39 -10.07
CA ALA A 110 -65.82 -42.25 -9.46
C ALA A 110 -65.05 -41.68 -8.24
N GLY A 111 -64.45 -42.54 -7.40
CA GLY A 111 -63.66 -42.11 -6.24
C GLY A 111 -62.37 -41.36 -6.60
N ALA A 112 -61.68 -41.77 -7.67
CA ALA A 112 -60.48 -41.08 -8.16
C ALA A 112 -60.80 -39.69 -8.74
N VAL A 113 -61.94 -39.55 -9.43
CA VAL A 113 -62.36 -38.27 -10.00
C VAL A 113 -62.86 -37.31 -8.90
N ALA A 114 -63.59 -37.80 -7.90
CA ALA A 114 -64.01 -36.97 -6.76
C ALA A 114 -62.81 -36.47 -5.91
N GLY A 115 -61.78 -37.30 -5.72
CA GLY A 115 -60.54 -36.90 -5.03
C GLY A 115 -59.71 -35.88 -5.82
N GLY A 116 -59.75 -35.93 -7.16
CA GLY A 116 -59.01 -35.01 -8.03
C GLY A 116 -59.57 -33.59 -8.09
N TYR A 117 -60.89 -33.41 -7.93
CA TYR A 117 -61.51 -32.08 -8.00
C TYR A 117 -61.45 -31.29 -6.68
N ALA A 118 -61.38 -31.96 -5.52
CA ALA A 118 -61.19 -31.27 -4.24
C ALA A 118 -59.76 -30.71 -4.09
N GLY A 119 -58.76 -31.29 -4.77
CA GLY A 119 -57.37 -30.85 -4.69
C GLY A 119 -57.06 -29.55 -5.43
N ARG A 120 -57.89 -29.15 -6.42
CA ARG A 120 -57.59 -28.00 -7.28
C ARG A 120 -58.01 -26.64 -6.69
N GLU A 121 -58.74 -26.66 -5.59
CA GLU A 121 -59.20 -25.44 -4.90
C GLU A 121 -58.37 -25.12 -3.65
N VAL A 122 -57.69 -26.11 -3.06
CA VAL A 122 -56.76 -25.90 -1.94
C VAL A 122 -55.43 -25.29 -2.41
N ASP A 123 -55.00 -25.65 -3.63
CA ASP A 123 -53.75 -25.14 -4.21
C ASP A 123 -53.86 -23.68 -4.69
N ARG A 124 -55.08 -23.20 -4.98
CA ARG A 124 -55.32 -21.82 -5.44
C ARG A 124 -55.42 -20.78 -4.31
N ARG A 125 -55.36 -21.22 -3.04
CA ARG A 125 -55.28 -20.33 -1.87
C ARG A 125 -53.91 -20.32 -1.19
N HIS A 126 -52.92 -21.06 -1.69
CA HIS A 126 -51.52 -20.89 -1.27
C HIS A 126 -50.89 -19.67 -1.96
N VAL A 127 -51.50 -18.50 -1.73
CA VAL A 127 -50.88 -17.21 -2.02
C VAL A 127 -49.95 -16.86 -0.86
N GLY A 128 -48.73 -17.39 -0.96
CA GLY A 128 -47.51 -16.80 -0.42
C GLY A 128 -47.34 -16.81 1.09
N GLY A 129 -46.29 -17.50 1.53
CA GLY A 129 -45.78 -17.56 2.90
C GLY A 129 -45.99 -16.32 3.76
N ARG A 130 -46.23 -16.58 5.06
CA ARG A 130 -46.57 -15.59 6.09
C ARG A 130 -45.70 -14.34 5.97
N VAL A 131 -46.33 -13.22 5.64
CA VAL A 131 -45.69 -11.90 5.69
C VAL A 131 -45.44 -11.56 7.15
N VAL A 132 -44.17 -11.43 7.53
CA VAL A 132 -43.79 -11.00 8.86
C VAL A 132 -43.16 -9.62 8.80
N ASN A 133 -43.51 -8.80 9.77
CA ASN A 133 -42.88 -7.51 9.99
C ASN A 133 -41.56 -7.76 10.71
N ARG A 134 -40.43 -7.50 10.03
CA ARG A 134 -39.11 -7.51 10.64
C ARG A 134 -38.65 -6.08 10.82
N ALA A 135 -38.27 -5.70 12.05
CA ALA A 135 -37.52 -4.48 12.26
C ALA A 135 -36.11 -4.68 11.68
N GLN A 136 -35.79 -3.96 10.62
CA GLN A 136 -34.48 -3.92 10.00
C GLN A 136 -33.85 -2.56 10.30
N ARG A 137 -32.63 -2.57 10.83
CA ARG A 137 -31.85 -1.36 11.03
C ARG A 137 -31.12 -1.02 9.74
N ASP A 138 -31.39 0.16 9.20
CA ASP A 138 -30.73 0.72 8.02
C ASP A 138 -29.83 1.87 8.45
N CYS A 139 -28.52 1.71 8.31
CA CYS A 139 -27.50 2.68 8.71
C CYS A 139 -26.87 3.30 7.47
N GLN A 140 -26.89 4.63 7.39
CA GLN A 140 -26.30 5.39 6.29
C GLN A 140 -25.20 6.30 6.84
N THR A 141 -24.05 6.33 6.16
CA THR A 141 -23.03 7.35 6.44
C THR A 141 -23.41 8.63 5.72
N ILE A 142 -23.65 9.70 6.48
CA ILE A 142 -23.84 11.04 5.94
C ILE A 142 -22.63 11.91 6.30
N ASN A 143 -22.28 12.82 5.41
CA ASN A 143 -21.19 13.76 5.61
C ASN A 143 -21.75 15.08 6.14
N GLU A 144 -21.32 15.49 7.33
CA GLU A 144 -21.71 16.78 7.90
C GLU A 144 -20.60 17.81 7.72
N ALA A 145 -21.00 19.02 7.30
CA ALA A 145 -20.13 20.17 7.25
C ALA A 145 -19.93 20.74 8.66
N LYS A 146 -18.67 20.86 9.09
CA LYS A 146 -18.30 21.45 10.38
C LYS A 146 -17.23 22.51 10.18
N GLU A 147 -17.50 23.72 10.67
CA GLU A 147 -16.52 24.81 10.73
C GLU A 147 -15.46 24.55 11.80
N GLY A 148 -14.20 24.81 11.48
CA GLY A 148 -13.07 24.61 12.40
C GLY A 148 -11.71 24.92 11.79
N ILE A 149 -10.65 24.55 12.50
CA ILE A 149 -9.29 24.52 11.95
C ILE A 149 -9.20 23.27 11.08
N VAL A 150 -8.87 23.47 9.80
CA VAL A 150 -8.76 22.40 8.79
C VAL A 150 -7.31 22.04 8.47
N GLY A 151 -6.37 22.75 9.08
CA GLY A 151 -4.94 22.48 8.97
C GLY A 151 -4.11 23.67 9.42
N TYR A 152 -2.81 23.57 9.24
CA TYR A 152 -1.83 24.58 9.60
C TYR A 152 -0.90 24.83 8.42
N LYS A 153 -0.74 26.10 8.08
CA LYS A 153 0.23 26.57 7.09
C LYS A 153 1.54 26.79 7.82
N VAL A 154 2.58 26.09 7.38
CA VAL A 154 3.85 25.97 8.11
C VAL A 154 4.98 26.50 7.25
N ASP A 155 5.67 27.54 7.74
CA ASP A 155 6.98 27.90 7.21
C ASP A 155 8.04 27.04 7.89
N TYR A 156 8.95 26.46 7.11
CA TYR A 156 9.95 25.54 7.62
C TYR A 156 11.36 25.84 7.09
N ARG A 157 12.34 25.23 7.73
CA ARG A 157 13.74 25.18 7.28
C ARG A 157 14.28 23.75 7.33
N THR A 158 14.83 23.26 6.23
CA THR A 158 15.49 21.95 6.15
C THR A 158 16.87 22.00 6.82
N ASP A 159 17.45 20.84 7.10
CA ASP A 159 18.81 20.74 7.66
C ASP A 159 19.87 21.33 6.72
N ASP A 160 19.63 21.24 5.41
CA ASP A 160 20.47 21.83 4.35
C ASP A 160 20.30 23.38 4.27
N GLY A 161 19.44 23.96 5.10
CA GLY A 161 19.21 25.41 5.24
C GLY A 161 18.17 26.00 4.30
N GLU A 162 17.57 25.19 3.43
CA GLU A 162 16.51 25.62 2.52
C GLU A 162 15.25 26.00 3.30
N ARG A 163 14.56 27.03 2.85
CA ARG A 163 13.30 27.47 3.45
C ARG A 163 12.15 27.22 2.50
N GLY A 164 11.03 26.79 3.06
CA GLY A 164 9.82 26.53 2.29
C GLY A 164 8.57 26.69 3.12
N GLN A 165 7.44 26.40 2.48
CA GLN A 165 6.13 26.44 3.10
C GLN A 165 5.34 25.19 2.73
N THR A 166 4.64 24.62 3.69
CA THR A 166 3.77 23.46 3.49
C THR A 166 2.48 23.61 4.28
N GLN A 167 1.55 22.68 4.09
CA GLN A 167 0.33 22.59 4.89
C GLN A 167 0.24 21.20 5.51
N VAL A 168 -0.07 21.16 6.80
CA VAL A 168 -0.29 19.93 7.57
C VAL A 168 -1.69 19.93 8.16
N ASP A 169 -2.26 18.75 8.38
CA ASP A 169 -3.66 18.62 8.84
C ASP A 169 -3.82 18.87 10.35
N SER A 170 -2.72 18.76 11.11
CA SER A 170 -2.69 18.86 12.58
C SER A 170 -1.66 19.86 13.05
N GLU A 171 -1.78 20.34 14.28
CA GLU A 171 -0.87 21.35 14.84
C GLU A 171 0.57 20.79 14.86
N PRO A 172 1.54 21.45 14.19
CA PRO A 172 2.89 20.94 14.14
C PRO A 172 3.64 21.19 15.46
N GLY A 173 4.59 20.33 15.79
CA GLY A 173 5.60 20.59 16.82
C GLY A 173 6.79 21.39 16.25
N ASP A 174 7.95 21.28 16.89
CA ASP A 174 9.18 21.98 16.44
C ASP A 174 9.75 21.44 15.12
N THR A 175 9.31 20.26 14.68
CA THR A 175 9.80 19.58 13.48
C THR A 175 8.66 18.90 12.74
N ILE A 176 8.71 18.92 11.40
CA ILE A 176 7.79 18.21 10.52
C ILE A 176 8.56 17.25 9.61
N ALA A 177 7.88 16.19 9.18
CA ALA A 177 8.35 15.33 8.10
C ALA A 177 7.83 15.87 6.76
N LEU A 178 8.73 16.09 5.81
CA LEU A 178 8.39 16.53 4.45
C LEU A 178 8.12 15.36 3.49
N GLY A 179 8.30 14.13 3.97
CA GLY A 179 8.15 12.89 3.20
C GLY A 179 9.48 12.14 3.05
N GLU A 180 9.51 11.17 2.13
CA GLU A 180 10.70 10.39 1.82
C GLU A 180 11.42 10.99 0.60
N ARG A 181 12.75 11.06 0.66
CA ARG A 181 13.62 11.34 -0.49
C ARG A 181 14.56 10.17 -0.73
N ASP A 182 14.73 9.83 -1.99
CA ASP A 182 15.74 8.87 -2.42
C ASP A 182 17.13 9.46 -2.22
N THR A 183 17.96 8.79 -1.42
CA THR A 183 19.33 9.20 -1.13
C THR A 183 20.30 8.10 -1.55
N VAL A 184 21.36 8.47 -2.26
CA VAL A 184 22.45 7.53 -2.60
C VAL A 184 23.26 7.29 -1.34
N VAL A 185 23.29 6.05 -0.89
CA VAL A 185 23.99 5.62 0.33
C VAL A 185 25.31 4.89 0.04
N GLY A 186 25.59 4.61 -1.23
CA GLY A 186 26.77 3.90 -1.67
C GLY A 186 26.67 3.46 -3.12
N TYR A 187 27.65 2.68 -3.57
CA TYR A 187 27.79 2.20 -4.93
C TYR A 187 28.20 0.74 -4.93
N ASP A 188 27.53 -0.08 -5.73
CA ASP A 188 28.00 -1.42 -6.09
C ASP A 188 28.89 -1.30 -7.32
N VAL A 189 30.20 -1.49 -7.11
CA VAL A 189 31.25 -1.20 -8.09
C VAL A 189 31.82 -2.49 -8.62
N THR A 190 31.74 -2.69 -9.94
CA THR A 190 32.44 -3.77 -10.64
C THR A 190 33.73 -3.24 -11.22
N TYR A 191 34.85 -3.83 -10.82
CA TYR A 191 36.19 -3.46 -11.25
C TYR A 191 36.92 -4.64 -11.90
N ARG A 192 37.88 -4.34 -12.76
CA ARG A 192 38.75 -5.29 -13.45
C ARG A 192 40.19 -5.11 -13.01
N TYR A 193 40.81 -6.17 -12.51
CA TYR A 193 42.23 -6.20 -12.17
C TYR A 193 42.84 -7.51 -12.66
N ASN A 194 43.95 -7.43 -13.39
CA ASN A 194 44.60 -8.57 -14.04
C ASN A 194 43.65 -9.40 -14.93
N GLY A 195 42.71 -8.74 -15.62
CA GLY A 195 41.74 -9.38 -16.51
C GLY A 195 40.57 -10.09 -15.80
N VAL A 196 40.52 -10.07 -14.46
CA VAL A 196 39.43 -10.64 -13.68
C VAL A 196 38.52 -9.53 -13.17
N GLU A 197 37.22 -9.66 -13.42
CA GLU A 197 36.20 -8.76 -12.88
C GLU A 197 35.77 -9.20 -11.48
N ARG A 198 35.62 -8.24 -10.58
CA ARG A 198 35.19 -8.41 -9.19
C ARG A 198 34.29 -7.25 -8.79
N SER A 199 33.50 -7.45 -7.74
CA SER A 199 32.62 -6.41 -7.22
C SER A 199 32.98 -6.03 -5.78
N VAL A 200 32.81 -4.76 -5.46
CA VAL A 200 32.98 -4.21 -4.11
C VAL A 200 31.92 -3.14 -3.86
N ARG A 201 31.50 -3.01 -2.61
CA ARG A 201 30.59 -1.93 -2.19
C ARG A 201 31.39 -0.76 -1.64
N MET A 202 31.09 0.45 -2.10
CA MET A 202 31.75 1.69 -1.71
C MET A 202 30.74 2.68 -1.15
N ALA A 203 31.15 3.53 -0.21
CA ALA A 203 30.28 4.58 0.35
C ALA A 203 30.20 5.81 -0.57
N GLU A 204 31.30 6.09 -1.28
CA GLU A 204 31.44 7.24 -2.18
C GLU A 204 31.48 6.80 -3.64
N GLU A 205 31.21 7.73 -4.55
CA GLU A 205 31.26 7.48 -5.99
C GLU A 205 32.69 7.11 -6.41
N PRO A 206 32.90 5.95 -7.06
CA PRO A 206 34.22 5.59 -7.53
C PRO A 206 34.65 6.50 -8.68
N GLY A 207 35.95 6.82 -8.75
CA GLY A 207 36.55 7.33 -9.98
C GLY A 207 36.75 6.21 -11.02
N ASP A 208 37.35 6.53 -12.16
CA ASP A 208 37.58 5.56 -13.26
C ASP A 208 38.51 4.38 -12.87
N ARG A 209 39.23 4.50 -11.77
CA ARG A 209 40.21 3.51 -11.29
C ARG A 209 40.30 3.48 -9.78
N LEU A 210 40.52 2.29 -9.23
CA LEU A 210 40.67 2.05 -7.80
C LEU A 210 42.12 1.67 -7.46
N PRO A 211 42.72 2.23 -6.41
CA PRO A 211 44.07 1.87 -5.99
C PRO A 211 44.12 0.43 -5.46
N VAL A 212 45.18 -0.29 -5.83
CA VAL A 212 45.46 -1.66 -5.37
C VAL A 212 46.72 -1.63 -4.52
N VAL A 213 46.63 -2.18 -3.30
CA VAL A 213 47.74 -2.35 -2.36
C VAL A 213 47.79 -3.82 -1.97
N ASP A 214 48.96 -4.44 -2.10
CA ASP A 214 49.17 -5.87 -1.81
C ASP A 214 48.19 -6.81 -2.56
N GLY A 215 47.78 -6.42 -3.77
CA GLY A 215 46.84 -7.19 -4.61
C GLY A 215 45.36 -7.07 -4.20
N ALA A 216 45.04 -6.24 -3.21
CA ALA A 216 43.68 -5.92 -2.79
C ALA A 216 43.29 -4.49 -3.18
N VAL A 217 42.06 -4.31 -3.65
CA VAL A 217 41.51 -2.97 -3.89
C VAL A 217 41.26 -2.29 -2.56
N VAL A 218 41.77 -1.07 -2.42
CA VAL A 218 41.53 -0.23 -1.25
C VAL A 218 40.31 0.64 -1.52
N VAL A 219 39.28 0.47 -0.72
CA VAL A 219 38.09 1.34 -0.71
C VAL A 219 38.19 2.28 0.49
N ALA A 220 37.98 3.57 0.29
CA ALA A 220 37.87 4.51 1.39
C ALA A 220 36.65 4.11 2.24
N THR A 221 36.89 3.61 3.45
CA THR A 221 35.83 3.20 4.38
C THR A 221 35.55 4.34 5.36
N ASP A 222 35.13 5.48 4.86
CA ASP A 222 34.70 6.56 5.74
C ASP A 222 33.20 6.42 6.05
N ARG A 223 32.93 5.70 7.15
CA ARG A 223 32.04 6.07 8.27
C ARG A 223 31.82 4.86 9.18
N VAL A 224 32.69 4.78 10.19
CA VAL A 224 32.31 4.21 11.48
C VAL A 224 31.21 5.09 12.05
N VAL A 225 29.95 4.71 11.87
CA VAL A 225 28.85 5.20 12.71
C VAL A 225 29.04 4.53 14.07
N GLN A 226 29.87 5.13 14.90
CA GLN A 226 29.84 4.93 16.35
C GLN A 226 28.64 5.72 16.86
N ASP A 227 27.47 5.08 16.94
CA ASP A 227 26.47 5.51 17.90
C ASP A 227 25.72 4.33 18.52
N ALA A 228 26.16 3.96 19.72
CA ALA A 228 25.38 3.43 20.84
C ALA A 228 26.34 3.13 22.01
N PRO A 229 25.92 3.20 23.29
CA PRO A 229 24.80 3.92 23.91
C PRO A 229 25.27 4.81 25.08
N GLN A 230 24.47 5.80 25.50
CA GLN A 230 24.56 6.31 26.88
C GLN A 230 23.17 6.24 27.53
N ARG A 231 23.04 5.21 28.39
CA ARG A 231 22.06 5.20 29.48
C ARG A 231 22.31 6.40 30.40
N ARG A 232 21.23 7.07 30.81
CA ARG A 232 20.94 7.34 32.22
C ARG A 232 19.45 7.29 32.45
#